data_AF-A0A022RWD9-F1
#
_entry.id   AF-A0A022RWD9-F1
#
_cell.length_a   1.000
_cell.length_b   1.000
_cell.length_c   1.000
_cell.angle_alpha   90.00
_cell.angle_beta   90.00
_cell.angle_gamma   90.00
#
_symmetry.space_group_name_H-M   'P 1'
#
loop_
_entity.id
_entity.type
_entity.pdbx_description
1 polymer ?
#
loop_
_entity_poly.entity_id
_entity_poly.type
_entity_poly.pdbx_seq_one_letter_code
_entity_poly.pdbx_strand_id
1 'polypeptide(L)' 'MVMMGLEKLMTSLKSKIKGIKKRKQEPDYYNKIDKSESMRVEIRSRKARKLIQDTLKIADSPKTRSYV' A
#
# COMPACT_ATOMS: atom_id res chain seq x y z
N MET A 1 -19.14 -29.16 -31.69
CA MET A 1 -18.67 -27.76 -31.76
C MET A 1 -18.65 -27.02 -30.41
N VAL A 2 -19.23 -27.56 -29.33
CA VAL A 2 -19.30 -26.92 -28.00
C VAL A 2 -17.98 -27.03 -27.19
N MET A 3 -17.22 -28.12 -27.37
CA MET A 3 -15.95 -28.35 -26.66
C MET A 3 -14.88 -27.26 -26.91
N MET A 4 -14.76 -26.77 -28.15
CA MET A 4 -13.80 -25.71 -28.51
C MET A 4 -14.12 -24.36 -27.87
N GLY A 5 -15.38 -24.09 -27.50
CA GLY A 5 -15.78 -22.84 -26.84
C GLY A 5 -15.34 -22.81 -25.37
N LEU A 6 -15.53 -23.93 -24.66
CA LEU A 6 -15.15 -24.09 -23.25
C LEU A 6 -13.63 -23.99 -23.05
N GLU A 7 -12.84 -24.59 -23.95
CA GLU A 7 -11.38 -24.49 -23.93
C GLU A 7 -10.88 -23.04 -24.10
N LYS A 8 -11.49 -22.28 -25.02
CA LYS A 8 -11.18 -20.85 -25.21
C LYS A 8 -11.53 -20.01 -23.98
N LEU A 9 -12.65 -20.31 -23.33
CA LEU A 9 -13.05 -19.61 -22.10
C LEU A 9 -12.09 -19.94 -20.94
N MET A 10 -11.75 -21.21 -20.72
CA MET A 10 -10.80 -21.60 -19.66
C MET A 10 -9.39 -21.03 -19.88
N THR A 11 -8.91 -20.97 -21.13
CA THR A 11 -7.61 -20.34 -21.44
C THR A 11 -7.64 -18.82 -21.20
N SER A 12 -8.74 -18.15 -21.52
CA SER A 12 -8.93 -16.71 -21.22
C SER A 12 -9.02 -16.42 -19.72
N LEU A 13 -9.62 -17.33 -18.95
CA LEU A 13 -9.72 -17.21 -17.49
C LEU A 13 -8.37 -17.46 -16.82
N LYS A 14 -7.64 -18.50 -17.25
CA LYS A 14 -6.28 -18.79 -16.78
C LYS A 14 -5.31 -17.64 -17.06
N SER A 15 -5.39 -17.02 -18.24
CA SER A 15 -4.50 -15.90 -18.59
C SER A 15 -4.79 -14.64 -17.75
N LYS A 16 -6.07 -14.32 -17.50
CA LYS A 16 -6.47 -13.22 -16.61
C LYS A 16 -6.01 -13.45 -15.17
N ILE A 17 -6.17 -14.66 -14.63
CA ILE A 17 -5.72 -15.00 -13.26
C ILE A 17 -4.19 -14.92 -13.15
N LYS A 18 -3.44 -15.38 -14.17
CA LYS A 18 -1.98 -15.25 -14.21
C LYS A 18 -1.53 -13.78 -14.27
N GLY A 19 -2.25 -12.94 -15.02
CA GLY A 19 -2.01 -11.50 -15.09
C GLY A 19 -2.20 -10.79 -13.75
N ILE A 20 -3.23 -11.17 -12.98
CA ILE A 20 -3.49 -10.62 -11.64
C ILE A 20 -2.38 -11.01 -10.65
N LYS A 21 -1.90 -12.26 -10.69
CA LYS A 21 -0.77 -12.70 -9.83
C LYS A 21 0.53 -11.96 -10.13
N LYS A 22 0.80 -11.59 -11.39
CA LYS A 22 1.99 -10.79 -11.76
C LYS A 22 1.90 -9.31 -11.35
N ARG A 23 0.69 -8.77 -11.18
CA ARG A 23 0.48 -7.40 -10.66
C ARG A 23 0.59 -7.29 -9.14
N LYS A 24 0.68 -8.42 -8.43
CA LYS A 24 1.06 -8.51 -7.01
C LYS A 24 2.56 -8.76 -6.83
N GLN A 25 3.40 -8.29 -7.76
CA GLN A 25 4.77 -7.99 -7.37
C GLN A 25 4.64 -6.75 -6.49
N GLU A 26 4.89 -6.98 -5.19
CA GLU A 26 5.11 -5.98 -4.15
C GLU A 26 5.50 -4.63 -4.74
N PRO A 27 4.81 -3.54 -4.39
CA PRO A 27 5.42 -2.27 -4.65
C PRO A 27 6.64 -2.22 -3.72
N ASP A 28 7.84 -2.11 -4.29
CA ASP A 28 9.05 -1.57 -3.63
C ASP A 28 8.81 -0.10 -3.19
N TYR A 29 7.64 0.20 -2.61
CA TYR A 29 7.20 1.52 -2.18
C TYR A 29 7.72 1.85 -0.80
N TYR A 30 8.07 0.84 -0.02
CA TYR A 30 9.04 0.98 1.06
C TYR A 30 10.44 0.79 0.49
N ASN A 31 10.75 1.53 -0.58
CA ASN A 31 12.13 1.86 -0.91
C ASN A 31 12.76 2.31 0.41
N LYS A 32 13.69 1.50 0.90
CA LYS A 32 14.46 1.78 2.11
C LYS A 32 15.18 3.08 1.81
N ILE A 33 14.60 4.19 2.28
CA ILE A 33 15.21 5.51 2.12
C ILE A 33 16.45 5.43 3.00
N ASP A 34 17.63 5.33 2.38
CA ASP A 34 18.88 5.46 3.11
C ASP A 34 18.82 6.77 3.89
N LYS A 35 19.16 6.69 5.18
CA LYS A 35 19.10 7.83 6.10
C LYS A 35 20.08 8.89 5.61
N SER A 36 19.60 9.81 4.78
CA SER A 36 20.32 11.03 4.46
C SER A 36 20.37 11.89 5.73
N GLU A 37 21.57 12.37 6.08
CA GLU A 37 21.80 13.22 7.25
C GLU A 37 21.07 14.59 7.17
N SER A 38 20.39 14.90 6.05
CA SER A 38 19.75 16.21 5.85
C SER A 38 18.50 16.22 4.97
N MET A 39 18.04 15.08 4.41
CA MET A 39 16.85 15.08 3.56
C MET A 39 15.57 15.15 4.40
N ARG A 40 15.06 16.37 4.58
CA ARG A 40 13.73 16.61 5.13
C ARG A 40 12.68 16.16 4.12
N VAL A 41 12.19 14.94 4.27
CA VAL A 41 11.08 14.43 3.45
C VAL A 41 9.79 15.11 3.89
N GLU A 42 9.34 16.11 3.14
CA GLU A 42 8.04 16.72 3.37
C GLU A 42 6.91 15.77 3.00
N ILE A 43 6.05 15.48 3.98
CA ILE A 43 4.86 14.65 3.75
C ILE A 43 3.87 15.43 2.90
N ARG A 44 3.61 15.01 1.66
CA ARG A 44 2.69 15.71 0.75
C ARG A 44 1.21 15.53 1.10
N SER A 45 0.85 14.40 1.73
CA SER A 45 -0.54 14.07 2.05
C SER A 45 -1.03 14.83 3.28
N ARG A 46 -2.15 15.57 3.14
CA ARG A 46 -2.81 16.28 4.25
C ARG A 46 -3.29 15.32 5.34
N LYS A 47 -3.83 14.14 4.96
CA LYS A 47 -4.31 13.13 5.91
C LYS A 47 -3.16 12.59 6.77
N ALA A 48 -2.02 12.31 6.14
CA ALA A 48 -0.84 11.82 6.85
C ALA A 48 -0.28 12.86 7.82
N ARG A 49 -0.24 14.15 7.43
CA ARG A 49 0.15 15.24 8.34
C ARG A 49 -0.76 15.30 9.57
N LYS A 50 -2.08 15.21 9.36
CA LYS A 50 -3.05 15.23 10.47
C LYS A 50 -2.83 14.07 11.44
N LEU A 51 -2.69 12.84 10.92
CA LEU A 51 -2.43 11.67 11.74
C LEU A 51 -1.16 11.83 12.58
N ILE A 52 -0.06 12.29 11.98
CA ILE A 52 1.21 12.51 12.69
C ILE A 52 1.07 13.59 13.76
N GLN A 53 0.36 14.68 13.47
CA GLN A 53 0.11 15.74 14.44
C GLN A 53 -0.73 15.23 15.62
N ASP A 54 -1.76 14.44 15.35
CA ASP A 54 -2.62 13.88 16.39
C ASP A 54 -1.85 12.88 17.27
N THR A 55 -0.99 12.03 16.69
CA THR A 55 -0.14 11.11 17.45
C THR A 55 0.93 11.84 18.26
N LEU A 56 1.56 12.89 17.70
CA LEU A 56 2.53 13.72 18.43
C LEU A 56 1.91 14.38 19.66
N LYS A 57 0.72 14.97 19.51
CA LYS A 57 0.01 15.60 20.64
C LYS A 57 -0.28 14.62 21.78
N ILE A 58 -0.65 13.39 21.44
CA ILE A 58 -0.94 12.34 22.43
C ILE A 58 0.36 11.92 23.15
N ALA A 59 1.45 11.74 22.40
CA ALA A 59 2.76 11.41 22.96
C ALA A 59 3.27 12.51 23.92
N ASP A 60 3.07 13.78 23.58
CA ASP A 60 3.47 14.92 24.41
C ASP A 60 2.60 15.07 25.67
N SER A 61 1.35 14.59 25.63
CA SER A 61 0.41 14.67 26.76
C SER A 61 -0.16 13.29 27.14
N PRO A 62 0.69 12.37 27.64
CA PRO A 62 0.32 10.99 27.91
C PRO A 62 -0.73 10.83 29.03
N LYS A 63 -1.00 11.90 29.79
CA LYS A 63 -1.95 11.90 30.91
C LYS A 63 -3.39 12.26 30.51
N THR A 64 -3.64 12.79 29.31
CA THR A 64 -4.96 13.35 28.95
C THR A 64 -5.74 12.54 27.91
N ARG A 65 -5.11 11.60 27.18
CA ARG A 65 -5.80 10.70 26.24
C ARG A 65 -5.13 9.34 26.14
N SER A 66 -5.86 8.30 26.55
CA SER A 66 -5.57 6.90 26.21
C SER A 66 -6.22 6.55 24.88
N TYR A 67 -5.50 5.86 23.99
CA TYR A 67 -6.14 5.17 22.87
C TYR A 67 -7.12 4.12 23.42
N VAL A 68 -8.38 4.17 22.96
CA VAL A 68 -9.32 3.05 23.01
C VAL A 68 -9.46 2.52 21.60
#